data_AF-A0A954WK50-F1
#
_entry.id   AF-A0A954WK50-F1
#
_cell.length_a   1.000
_cell.length_b   1.000
_cell.length_c   1.000
_cell.angle_alpha   90.00
_cell.angle_beta   90.00
_cell.angle_gamma   90.00
#
_symmetry.space_group_name_H-M   'P 1'
#
loop_
_entity.id
_entity.type
_entity.pdbx_description
1 polymer ?
#
loop_
_entity_poly.entity_id
_entity_poly.type
_entity_poly.pdbx_seq_one_letter_code
_entity_poly.pdbx_strand_id
1 'polypeptide(L)'
;MTSNAAALPAPSSRQFTIASLLWTMFTMSLVLGYLRQFGSTWLLVGTLVVIVCGAASGAAQGLATRRPATSAFWAVLIGVSGYLSVSGESREGLIFCIAWTAVGMLTGGAVGAVRSDQPYARIAVGAVMALATMGLIPLTVSASFSATPMFDVLCAPIVGGLVGLLVTLVEQSERRYRIRRHMTTCWILSAVLIGNLLVQVFV
;
A
#
# COMPACT_ATOMS: atom_id res chain seq x y z
N MET A 1 -56.60 -11.51 17.03
CA MET A 1 -55.27 -11.55 17.68
C MET A 1 -54.22 -11.33 16.61
N THR A 2 -53.79 -10.09 16.43
CA THR A 2 -52.78 -9.70 15.43
C THR A 2 -51.40 -9.92 16.03
N SER A 3 -50.68 -10.93 15.53
CA SER A 3 -49.28 -11.19 15.85
C SER A 3 -48.42 -10.07 15.26
N ASN A 4 -48.11 -9.06 16.06
CA ASN A 4 -47.03 -8.11 15.77
C ASN A 4 -45.70 -8.87 15.89
N ALA A 5 -45.26 -9.47 14.78
CA ALA A 5 -43.88 -9.92 14.62
C ALA A 5 -43.00 -8.66 14.60
N ALA A 6 -42.49 -8.27 15.77
CA ALA A 6 -41.48 -7.24 15.88
C ALA A 6 -40.28 -7.68 15.04
N ALA A 7 -40.13 -7.07 13.86
CA ALA A 7 -38.96 -7.27 13.02
C ALA A 7 -37.73 -6.91 13.86
N LEU A 8 -36.87 -7.91 14.12
CA LEU A 8 -35.59 -7.68 14.77
C LEU A 8 -34.85 -6.59 14.00
N PRO A 9 -34.30 -5.55 14.67
CA PRO A 9 -33.56 -4.51 13.98
C PRO A 9 -32.43 -5.15 13.18
N ALA A 10 -32.35 -4.80 11.90
CA ALA A 10 -31.32 -5.30 11.01
C ALA A 10 -29.94 -5.09 11.67
N PRO A 11 -29.08 -6.12 11.76
CA PRO A 11 -27.78 -5.98 12.40
C PRO A 11 -27.01 -4.87 11.68
N SER A 12 -26.64 -3.82 12.43
CA SER A 12 -25.96 -2.62 11.95
C SER A 12 -24.52 -2.92 11.56
N SER A 13 -24.35 -3.68 10.48
CA SER A 13 -23.06 -4.08 9.90
C SER A 13 -22.25 -2.92 9.30
N ARG A 14 -22.70 -1.66 9.46
CA ARG A 14 -22.10 -0.46 8.87
C ARG A 14 -21.54 0.56 9.85
N GLN A 15 -21.60 0.32 11.16
CA GLN A 15 -20.98 1.25 12.11
C GLN A 15 -19.50 0.89 12.35
N PHE A 16 -18.64 1.91 12.21
CA PHE A 16 -17.28 1.87 12.69
C PHE A 16 -17.31 1.67 14.21
N THR A 17 -16.54 0.70 14.70
CA THR A 17 -16.31 0.52 16.13
C THR A 17 -15.58 1.74 16.71
N ILE A 18 -15.74 2.01 18.01
CA ILE A 18 -14.98 3.07 18.70
C ILE A 18 -13.48 2.87 18.49
N ALA A 19 -12.98 1.63 18.60
CA ALA A 19 -11.58 1.29 18.34
C ALA A 19 -11.14 1.67 16.92
N SER A 20 -11.98 1.43 15.91
CA SER A 20 -11.65 1.83 14.53
C SER A 20 -11.64 3.33 14.32
N LEU A 21 -12.56 4.06 14.96
CA LEU A 21 -12.55 5.52 14.92
C LEU A 21 -11.27 6.07 15.54
N LEU A 22 -10.87 5.57 16.71
CA LEU A 22 -9.64 5.96 17.39
C LEU A 22 -8.40 5.67 16.53
N TRP A 23 -8.30 4.49 15.92
CA TRP A 23 -7.18 4.17 15.02
C TRP A 23 -7.14 5.05 13.78
N THR A 24 -8.28 5.34 13.17
CA THR A 24 -8.34 6.24 12.01
C THR A 24 -7.96 7.66 12.40
N MET A 25 -8.45 8.16 13.54
CA MET A 25 -8.08 9.48 14.06
C MET A 25 -6.58 9.55 14.35
N PHE A 26 -6.03 8.56 15.06
CA PHE A 26 -4.60 8.47 15.35
C PHE A 26 -3.74 8.46 14.08
N THR A 27 -4.08 7.62 13.11
CA THR A 27 -3.35 7.52 11.85
C THR A 27 -3.44 8.83 11.06
N MET A 28 -4.63 9.44 11.00
CA MET A 28 -4.81 10.74 10.34
C MET A 28 -4.03 11.84 11.04
N SER A 29 -3.98 11.85 12.37
CA SER A 29 -3.15 12.78 13.14
C SER A 29 -1.65 12.58 12.84
N LEU A 30 -1.18 11.34 12.72
CA LEU A 30 0.20 11.05 12.32
C LEU A 30 0.48 11.54 10.89
N VAL A 31 -0.42 11.28 9.94
CA VAL A 31 -0.29 11.76 8.55
C VAL A 31 -0.25 13.28 8.51
N LEU A 32 -1.15 13.97 9.21
CA LEU A 32 -1.18 15.43 9.28
C LEU A 32 0.08 15.99 9.96
N GLY A 33 0.57 15.33 11.01
CA GLY A 33 1.83 15.68 11.66
C GLY A 33 3.03 15.55 10.71
N TYR A 34 3.08 14.44 9.96
CA TYR A 34 4.09 14.20 8.93
C TYR A 34 4.02 15.26 7.82
N LEU A 35 2.84 15.51 7.27
CA LEU A 35 2.65 16.55 6.25
C LEU A 35 3.07 17.94 6.71
N ARG A 36 2.80 18.29 7.99
CA ARG A 36 3.23 19.57 8.57
C ARG A 36 4.75 19.69 8.64
N GLN A 37 5.46 18.62 8.96
CA GLN A 37 6.92 18.63 9.09
C GLN A 37 7.62 18.92 7.75
N PHE A 38 7.10 18.37 6.66
CA PHE A 38 7.68 18.56 5.33
C PHE A 38 7.08 19.75 4.55
N GLY A 39 6.05 20.42 5.09
CA GLY A 39 5.54 21.71 4.61
C GLY A 39 5.06 21.74 3.16
N SER A 40 4.81 20.58 2.54
CA SER A 40 4.75 20.45 1.09
C SER A 40 3.37 19.98 0.63
N THR A 41 2.65 20.88 -0.04
CA THR A 41 1.43 20.56 -0.81
C THR A 41 1.67 19.41 -1.80
N TRP A 42 2.92 19.26 -2.26
CA TRP A 42 3.35 18.16 -3.13
C TRP A 42 3.19 16.78 -2.51
N LEU A 43 3.41 16.62 -1.21
CA LEU A 43 3.18 15.33 -0.52
C LEU A 43 1.70 14.95 -0.54
N LEU A 44 0.82 15.91 -0.27
CA LEU A 44 -0.62 15.68 -0.25
C LEU A 44 -1.15 15.39 -1.66
N VAL A 45 -0.79 16.22 -2.64
CA VAL A 45 -1.18 16.02 -4.05
C VAL A 45 -0.62 14.72 -4.59
N GLY A 46 0.66 14.41 -4.32
CA GLY A 46 1.29 13.16 -4.71
C GLY A 46 0.59 11.95 -4.10
N THR A 47 0.27 11.99 -2.80
CA THR A 47 -0.49 10.91 -2.14
C THR A 47 -1.86 10.68 -2.80
N LEU A 48 -2.59 11.75 -3.13
CA LEU A 48 -3.87 11.66 -3.83
C LEU A 48 -3.72 11.04 -5.23
N VAL A 49 -2.71 11.46 -5.99
CA VAL A 49 -2.39 10.88 -7.30
C VAL A 49 -2.11 9.38 -7.16
N VAL A 50 -1.32 8.98 -6.16
CA VAL A 50 -1.02 7.57 -5.88
C VAL A 50 -2.28 6.78 -5.52
N ILE A 51 -3.20 7.36 -4.75
CA ILE A 51 -4.48 6.71 -4.43
C ILE A 51 -5.29 6.48 -5.72
N VAL A 52 -5.41 7.48 -6.59
CA VAL A 52 -6.19 7.37 -7.83
C VAL A 52 -5.54 6.40 -8.81
N CYS A 53 -4.25 6.56 -9.09
CA CYS A 53 -3.50 5.70 -10.01
C CYS A 53 -3.38 4.26 -9.48
N GLY A 54 -3.16 4.09 -8.18
CA GLY A 54 -3.12 2.79 -7.51
C GLY A 54 -4.47 2.09 -7.56
N ALA A 55 -5.56 2.80 -7.30
CA ALA A 55 -6.90 2.23 -7.40
C ALA A 55 -7.22 1.81 -8.83
N ALA A 56 -6.90 2.64 -9.83
CA ALA A 56 -7.15 2.34 -11.24
C ALA A 56 -6.31 1.14 -11.73
N SER A 57 -5.00 1.15 -11.48
CA SER A 57 -4.09 0.07 -11.89
C SER A 57 -4.40 -1.25 -11.16
N GLY A 58 -4.63 -1.20 -9.85
CA GLY A 58 -5.03 -2.37 -9.06
C GLY A 58 -6.39 -2.91 -9.49
N ALA A 59 -7.38 -2.06 -9.76
CA ALA A 59 -8.66 -2.51 -10.29
C ALA A 59 -8.49 -3.21 -11.65
N ALA A 60 -7.70 -2.64 -12.56
CA ALA A 60 -7.41 -3.23 -13.87
C ALA A 60 -6.76 -4.62 -13.75
N GLN A 61 -5.74 -4.76 -12.91
CA GLN A 61 -5.09 -6.06 -12.64
C GLN A 61 -6.06 -7.07 -12.01
N GLY A 62 -6.90 -6.61 -11.08
CA GLY A 62 -7.87 -7.46 -10.40
C GLY A 62 -9.08 -7.83 -11.27
N LEU A 63 -9.39 -7.08 -12.31
CA LEU A 63 -10.44 -7.45 -13.28
C LEU A 63 -10.05 -8.74 -14.02
N ALA A 64 -8.78 -8.89 -14.41
CA ALA A 64 -8.28 -10.10 -15.07
C ALA A 64 -8.43 -11.36 -14.19
N THR A 65 -8.37 -11.22 -12.86
CA THR A 65 -8.47 -12.33 -11.89
C THR A 65 -9.80 -12.39 -11.13
N ARG A 66 -10.79 -11.55 -11.51
CA ARG A 66 -12.10 -11.41 -10.85
C ARG A 66 -12.03 -11.00 -9.36
N ARG A 67 -10.99 -10.25 -8.96
CA ARG A 67 -10.79 -9.72 -7.60
C ARG A 67 -10.45 -8.22 -7.58
N PRO A 68 -11.20 -7.36 -8.30
CA PRO A 68 -10.85 -5.95 -8.48
C PRO A 68 -10.73 -5.18 -7.17
N ALA A 69 -11.65 -5.39 -6.22
CA ALA A 69 -11.64 -4.66 -4.95
C ALA A 69 -10.46 -5.01 -4.04
N THR A 70 -10.01 -6.28 -4.03
CA THR A 70 -8.86 -6.68 -3.19
C THR A 70 -7.55 -6.24 -3.82
N SER A 71 -7.43 -6.36 -5.14
CA SER A 71 -6.28 -5.87 -5.89
C SER A 71 -6.13 -4.34 -5.77
N ALA A 72 -7.21 -3.58 -5.97
CA ALA A 72 -7.20 -2.12 -5.79
C ALA A 72 -6.84 -1.71 -4.36
N PHE A 73 -7.36 -2.39 -3.35
CA PHE A 73 -7.02 -2.12 -1.95
C PHE A 73 -5.52 -2.27 -1.68
N TRP A 74 -4.92 -3.39 -2.10
CA TRP A 74 -3.51 -3.64 -1.88
C TRP A 74 -2.60 -2.75 -2.73
N ALA A 75 -3.00 -2.44 -3.98
CA ALA A 75 -2.28 -1.49 -4.83
C ALA A 75 -2.22 -0.10 -4.19
N VAL A 76 -3.35 0.41 -3.67
CA VAL A 76 -3.39 1.71 -2.99
C VAL A 76 -2.57 1.68 -1.70
N LEU A 77 -2.78 0.68 -0.85
CA LEU A 77 -2.13 0.63 0.46
C LEU A 77 -0.61 0.53 0.33
N ILE A 78 -0.11 -0.37 -0.51
CA ILE A 78 1.33 -0.55 -0.71
C ILE A 78 1.91 0.62 -1.52
N GLY A 79 1.17 1.15 -2.50
CA GLY A 79 1.59 2.33 -3.26
C GLY A 79 1.76 3.56 -2.37
N VAL A 80 0.78 3.88 -1.54
CA VAL A 80 0.85 5.01 -0.59
C VAL A 80 1.96 4.77 0.44
N SER A 81 2.08 3.54 0.95
CA SER A 81 3.17 3.20 1.88
C SER A 81 4.54 3.42 1.24
N GLY A 82 4.74 2.93 0.02
CA GLY A 82 5.97 3.11 -0.75
C GLY A 82 6.27 4.58 -1.02
N TYR A 83 5.28 5.36 -1.45
CA TYR A 83 5.41 6.80 -1.65
C TYR A 83 5.84 7.52 -0.37
N LEU A 84 5.18 7.24 0.75
CA LEU A 84 5.52 7.84 2.03
C LEU A 84 6.94 7.47 2.45
N SER A 85 7.37 6.21 2.28
CA SER A 85 8.73 5.75 2.61
C SER A 85 9.83 6.47 1.83
N VAL A 86 9.62 6.81 0.55
CA VAL A 86 10.65 7.44 -0.28
C VAL A 86 10.54 8.96 -0.36
N SER A 87 9.35 9.51 -0.11
CA SER A 87 9.08 10.95 -0.26
C SER A 87 9.81 11.86 0.73
N GLY A 88 10.38 11.31 1.80
CA GLY A 88 11.25 12.03 2.73
C GLY A 88 12.71 12.17 2.25
N GLU A 89 13.10 11.44 1.20
CA GLU A 89 14.47 11.45 0.68
C GLU A 89 14.68 12.61 -0.30
N SER A 90 15.57 13.54 0.05
CA SER A 90 15.83 14.74 -0.76
C SER A 90 16.93 14.54 -1.81
N ARG A 91 17.71 13.45 -1.71
CA ARG A 91 18.90 13.24 -2.55
C ARG A 91 18.62 12.57 -3.90
N GLU A 92 17.65 11.67 -3.97
CA GLU A 92 17.43 10.79 -5.14
C GLU A 92 16.40 11.36 -6.16
N GLY A 93 15.79 12.51 -5.88
CA GLY A 93 14.93 13.25 -6.82
C GLY A 93 13.56 12.60 -7.11
N LEU A 94 12.75 13.27 -7.94
CA LEU A 94 11.35 12.90 -8.20
C LEU A 94 11.20 11.53 -8.89
N ILE A 95 12.12 11.18 -9.80
CA ILE A 95 12.04 9.95 -10.59
C ILE A 95 12.18 8.72 -9.69
N PHE A 96 13.07 8.76 -8.71
CA PHE A 96 13.22 7.71 -7.71
C PHE A 96 11.92 7.50 -6.91
N CYS A 97 11.28 8.59 -6.48
CA CYS A 97 10.00 8.52 -5.78
C CYS A 97 8.91 7.88 -6.64
N ILE A 98 8.81 8.28 -7.91
CA ILE A 98 7.84 7.72 -8.87
C ILE A 98 8.11 6.23 -9.10
N ALA A 99 9.38 5.85 -9.25
CA ALA A 99 9.83 4.48 -9.49
C ALA A 99 9.36 3.53 -8.38
N TRP A 100 9.75 3.81 -7.15
CA TRP A 100 9.40 2.95 -6.00
C TRP A 100 7.90 2.96 -5.69
N THR A 101 7.23 4.08 -5.94
CA THR A 101 5.78 4.17 -5.81
C THR A 101 5.08 3.30 -6.85
N ALA A 102 5.53 3.32 -8.11
CA ALA A 102 5.02 2.45 -9.16
C ALA A 102 5.27 0.96 -8.84
N VAL A 103 6.46 0.62 -8.35
CA VAL A 103 6.78 -0.73 -7.86
C VAL A 103 5.77 -1.15 -6.79
N GLY A 104 5.54 -0.32 -5.76
CA GLY A 104 4.60 -0.61 -4.68
C GLY A 104 3.16 -0.79 -5.17
N MET A 105 2.67 0.08 -6.06
CA MET A 105 1.31 -0.02 -6.61
C MET A 105 1.12 -1.30 -7.43
N LEU A 106 2.04 -1.57 -8.37
CA LEU A 106 1.91 -2.69 -9.30
C LEU A 106 2.14 -4.04 -8.62
N THR A 107 3.09 -4.12 -7.67
CA THR A 107 3.24 -5.33 -6.84
C THR A 107 2.06 -5.54 -5.92
N GLY A 108 1.60 -4.51 -5.20
CA GLY A 108 0.45 -4.60 -4.31
C GLY A 108 -0.80 -5.08 -5.04
N GLY A 109 -1.06 -4.53 -6.22
CA GLY A 109 -2.16 -4.98 -7.08
C GLY A 109 -2.01 -6.43 -7.51
N ALA A 110 -0.85 -6.81 -8.06
CA ALA A 110 -0.66 -8.16 -8.59
C ALA A 110 -0.72 -9.22 -7.49
N VAL A 111 -0.12 -8.95 -6.32
CA VAL A 111 -0.21 -9.82 -5.15
C VAL A 111 -1.66 -9.91 -4.66
N GLY A 112 -2.39 -8.79 -4.62
CA GLY A 112 -3.80 -8.76 -4.24
C GLY A 112 -4.73 -9.50 -5.21
N ALA A 113 -4.34 -9.59 -6.48
CA ALA A 113 -5.02 -10.34 -7.52
C ALA A 113 -4.88 -11.87 -7.32
N VAL A 114 -3.76 -12.34 -6.74
CA VAL A 114 -3.52 -13.77 -6.46
C VAL A 114 -4.33 -14.23 -5.25
N ARG A 115 -4.90 -15.45 -5.33
CA ARG A 115 -5.69 -16.05 -4.26
C ARG A 115 -4.86 -16.25 -2.97
N SER A 116 -5.54 -16.16 -1.83
CA SER A 116 -4.91 -16.11 -0.50
C SER A 116 -4.39 -17.46 0.00
N ASP A 117 -4.89 -18.55 -0.58
CA ASP A 117 -4.44 -19.93 -0.37
C ASP A 117 -3.12 -20.25 -1.09
N GLN A 118 -2.56 -19.30 -1.86
CA GLN A 118 -1.35 -19.50 -2.67
C GLN A 118 -0.22 -18.57 -2.22
N PRO A 119 0.40 -18.81 -1.04
CA PRO A 119 1.40 -17.92 -0.46
C PRO A 119 2.67 -17.81 -1.33
N TYR A 120 3.14 -18.92 -1.89
CA TYR A 120 4.32 -18.94 -2.75
C TYR A 120 4.10 -18.19 -4.07
N ALA A 121 2.90 -18.31 -4.65
CA ALA A 121 2.56 -17.58 -5.88
C ALA A 121 2.52 -16.06 -5.63
N ARG A 122 2.08 -15.62 -4.45
CA ARG A 122 2.11 -14.20 -4.06
C ARG A 122 3.53 -13.65 -3.94
N ILE A 123 4.42 -14.39 -3.30
CA ILE A 123 5.83 -13.99 -3.17
C ILE A 123 6.47 -13.92 -4.57
N ALA A 124 6.27 -14.95 -5.41
CA ALA A 124 6.82 -14.99 -6.75
C ALA A 124 6.28 -13.85 -7.64
N VAL A 125 4.96 -13.65 -7.67
CA VAL A 125 4.34 -12.56 -8.45
C VAL A 125 4.79 -11.20 -7.95
N GLY A 126 4.89 -10.99 -6.63
CA GLY A 126 5.43 -9.76 -6.06
C GLY A 126 6.86 -9.49 -6.50
N ALA A 127 7.75 -10.50 -6.42
CA ALA A 127 9.13 -10.36 -6.86
C ALA A 127 9.25 -10.06 -8.37
N VAL A 128 8.53 -10.82 -9.21
CA VAL A 128 8.55 -10.64 -10.67
C VAL A 128 8.00 -9.28 -11.07
N MET A 129 6.89 -8.84 -10.47
CA MET A 129 6.28 -7.54 -10.78
C MET A 129 7.16 -6.37 -10.34
N ALA A 130 7.83 -6.47 -9.20
CA ALA A 130 8.78 -5.45 -8.76
C ALA A 130 9.97 -5.35 -9.72
N LEU A 131 10.55 -6.49 -10.09
CA LEU A 131 11.67 -6.55 -11.04
C LEU A 131 11.27 -5.97 -12.40
N ALA A 132 10.11 -6.38 -12.94
CA ALA A 132 9.62 -5.89 -14.21
C ALA A 132 9.37 -4.38 -14.18
N THR A 133 8.76 -3.89 -13.09
CA THR A 133 8.47 -2.45 -12.95
C THR A 133 9.75 -1.64 -12.85
N MET A 134 10.68 -2.03 -11.97
CA MET A 134 11.93 -1.29 -11.77
C MET A 134 12.86 -1.42 -12.99
N GLY A 135 12.90 -2.58 -13.64
CA GLY A 135 13.71 -2.83 -14.84
C GLY A 135 13.25 -2.09 -16.10
N LEU A 136 11.98 -1.67 -16.17
CA LEU A 136 11.44 -0.86 -17.27
C LEU A 136 11.82 0.63 -17.16
N ILE A 137 12.23 1.09 -15.98
CA ILE A 137 12.52 2.51 -15.73
C ILE A 137 13.79 2.97 -16.47
N PRO A 138 14.92 2.23 -16.41
CA PRO A 138 16.09 2.54 -17.22
C PRO A 138 15.83 2.53 -18.74
N LEU A 139 14.84 1.75 -19.20
CA LEU A 139 14.49 1.65 -20.63
C LEU A 139 13.61 2.81 -21.12
N THR A 140 12.87 3.46 -20.21
CA THR A 140 11.93 4.55 -20.53
C THR A 140 12.52 5.93 -20.26
N VAL A 141 13.57 6.03 -19.43
CA VAL A 141 14.22 7.29 -19.08
C VAL A 141 15.63 7.32 -19.68
N SER A 142 15.75 7.76 -20.93
CA SER A 142 16.97 7.73 -21.75
C SER A 142 18.07 8.72 -21.37
N ALA A 143 18.12 9.24 -20.14
CA ALA A 143 19.05 10.32 -19.79
C ALA A 143 19.76 10.05 -18.46
N SER A 144 21.05 9.74 -18.56
CA SER A 144 22.06 10.05 -17.53
C SER A 144 21.85 9.38 -16.17
N PHE A 145 21.67 8.07 -16.13
CA PHE A 145 21.70 7.35 -14.86
C PHE A 145 23.13 6.98 -14.45
N SER A 146 23.53 7.46 -13.28
CA SER A 146 24.72 7.03 -12.53
C SER A 146 24.57 5.56 -12.09
N ALA A 147 25.52 4.99 -11.36
CA ALA A 147 25.55 3.56 -11.01
C ALA A 147 24.46 3.06 -10.02
N THR A 148 23.60 3.95 -9.51
CA THR A 148 22.52 3.64 -8.55
C THR A 148 21.33 2.79 -9.05
N PRO A 149 20.90 2.77 -10.34
CA PRO A 149 19.67 2.08 -10.74
C PRO A 149 19.81 0.56 -10.75
N MET A 150 21.03 0.02 -10.92
CA MET A 150 21.21 -1.44 -10.91
C MET A 150 21.01 -2.02 -9.51
N PHE A 151 21.43 -1.30 -8.46
CA PHE A 151 21.17 -1.72 -7.09
C PHE A 151 19.67 -1.74 -6.80
N ASP A 152 18.95 -0.69 -7.17
CA ASP A 152 17.49 -0.63 -7.01
C ASP A 152 16.76 -1.74 -7.79
N VAL A 153 17.19 -2.02 -9.03
CA VAL A 153 16.63 -3.12 -9.83
C VAL A 153 16.87 -4.49 -9.17
N LEU A 154 18.02 -4.69 -8.52
CA LEU A 154 18.32 -5.93 -7.79
C LEU A 154 17.57 -6.03 -6.45
N CYS A 155 17.36 -4.90 -5.77
CA CYS A 155 16.61 -4.84 -4.51
C CYS A 155 15.10 -4.95 -4.72
N ALA A 156 14.57 -4.44 -5.83
CA ALA A 156 13.15 -4.47 -6.17
C ALA A 156 12.50 -5.86 -6.03
N PRO A 157 13.02 -6.97 -6.61
CA PRO A 157 12.43 -8.29 -6.44
C PRO A 157 12.41 -8.77 -4.98
N ILE A 158 13.44 -8.43 -4.19
CA ILE A 158 13.49 -8.78 -2.76
C ILE A 158 12.36 -8.06 -2.03
N VAL A 159 12.24 -6.74 -2.23
CA VAL A 159 11.16 -5.92 -1.65
C VAL A 159 9.79 -6.41 -2.11
N GLY A 160 9.61 -6.71 -3.40
CA GLY A 160 8.37 -7.26 -3.95
C GLY A 160 7.99 -8.61 -3.35
N GLY A 161 8.97 -9.50 -3.15
CA GLY A 161 8.77 -10.77 -2.46
C GLY A 161 8.35 -10.58 -0.99
N LEU A 162 8.98 -9.64 -0.29
CA LEU A 162 8.61 -9.26 1.08
C LEU A 162 7.20 -8.65 1.16
N VAL A 163 6.79 -7.84 0.19
CA VAL A 163 5.40 -7.37 0.07
C VAL A 163 4.45 -8.55 -0.11
N GLY A 164 4.79 -9.51 -0.98
CA GLY A 164 4.02 -10.74 -1.16
C GLY A 164 3.84 -11.54 0.14
N LEU A 165 4.91 -11.65 0.93
CA LEU A 165 4.89 -12.28 2.25
C LEU A 165 4.04 -11.49 3.25
N LEU A 166 4.22 -10.17 3.32
CA LEU A 166 3.47 -9.29 4.21
C LEU A 166 1.96 -9.38 3.95
N VAL A 167 1.53 -9.24 2.69
CA VAL A 167 0.11 -9.36 2.30
C VAL A 167 -0.46 -10.71 2.72
N THR A 168 0.32 -11.78 2.55
CA THR A 168 -0.08 -13.13 2.95
C THR A 168 -0.27 -13.25 4.46
N LEU A 169 0.71 -12.82 5.26
CA LEU A 169 0.64 -12.88 6.72
C LEU A 169 -0.50 -12.02 7.26
N VAL A 170 -0.71 -10.85 6.67
CA VAL A 170 -1.78 -9.93 7.07
C VAL A 170 -3.15 -10.50 6.74
N GLU A 171 -3.39 -10.98 5.51
CA GLU A 171 -4.70 -11.58 5.19
C GLU A 171 -4.99 -12.84 6.00
N GLN A 172 -3.97 -13.65 6.32
CA GLN A 172 -4.11 -14.79 7.21
C GLN A 172 -4.48 -14.34 8.63
N SER A 173 -3.87 -13.28 9.14
CA SER A 173 -4.18 -12.70 10.44
C SER A 173 -5.58 -12.10 10.48
N GLU A 174 -6.00 -11.39 9.43
CA GLU A 174 -7.37 -10.87 9.30
C GLU A 174 -8.40 -11.99 9.38
N ARG A 175 -8.15 -13.12 8.72
CA ARG A 175 -9.04 -14.30 8.76
C ARG A 175 -9.04 -14.98 10.12
N ARG A 176 -7.86 -15.20 10.71
CA ARG A 176 -7.70 -15.91 11.98
C ARG A 176 -8.29 -15.13 13.15
N TYR A 177 -8.06 -13.82 13.18
CA TYR A 177 -8.44 -12.95 14.30
C TYR A 177 -9.65 -12.06 14.00
N ARG A 178 -10.29 -12.21 12.83
CA ARG A 178 -11.44 -11.39 12.36
C ARG A 178 -11.16 -9.87 12.41
N ILE A 179 -9.93 -9.48 12.12
CA ILE A 179 -9.51 -8.07 12.10
C ILE A 179 -10.14 -7.39 10.88
N ARG A 180 -10.66 -6.18 11.08
CA ARG A 180 -11.26 -5.40 9.99
C ARG A 180 -10.17 -4.68 9.19
N ARG A 181 -10.29 -4.66 7.86
CA ARG A 181 -9.29 -4.07 6.94
C ARG A 181 -8.85 -2.65 7.25
N HIS A 182 -9.74 -1.79 7.75
CA HIS A 182 -9.35 -0.43 8.12
C HIS A 182 -8.37 -0.38 9.29
N MET A 183 -8.43 -1.33 10.24
CA MET A 183 -7.44 -1.42 11.33
C MET A 183 -6.07 -1.82 10.77
N THR A 184 -6.05 -2.79 9.86
CA THR A 184 -4.85 -3.19 9.12
C THR A 184 -4.21 -2.02 8.38
N THR A 185 -5.01 -1.25 7.64
CA THR A 185 -4.56 -0.03 6.95
C THR A 185 -3.93 0.96 7.93
N CYS A 186 -4.60 1.22 9.07
CA CYS A 186 -4.09 2.12 10.10
C CYS A 186 -2.75 1.65 10.67
N TRP A 187 -2.62 0.36 10.96
CA TRP A 187 -1.38 -0.21 11.50
C TRP A 187 -0.21 -0.15 10.52
N ILE A 188 -0.44 -0.51 9.25
CA ILE A 188 0.61 -0.48 8.22
C ILE A 188 1.06 0.97 7.98
N LEU A 189 0.12 1.90 7.80
CA LEU A 189 0.46 3.31 7.59
C LEU A 189 1.16 3.91 8.83
N SER A 190 0.71 3.59 10.03
CA SER A 190 1.36 4.04 11.26
C SER A 190 2.79 3.50 11.36
N ALA A 191 3.02 2.23 11.03
CA ALA A 191 4.35 1.62 11.05
C ALA A 191 5.31 2.30 10.07
N VAL A 192 4.83 2.62 8.86
CA VAL A 192 5.62 3.36 7.85
C VAL A 192 5.96 4.76 8.34
N LEU A 193 4.98 5.49 8.87
CA LEU A 193 5.18 6.86 9.37
C LEU A 193 6.14 6.89 10.57
N ILE A 194 5.97 5.98 11.53
CA ILE A 194 6.86 5.86 12.69
C ILE A 194 8.28 5.49 12.22
N GLY A 195 8.41 4.54 11.29
CA GLY A 195 9.69 4.18 10.69
C GLY A 195 10.40 5.38 10.08
N ASN A 196 9.69 6.16 9.25
CA ASN A 196 10.24 7.38 8.66
C ASN A 196 10.65 8.41 9.70
N LEU A 197 9.83 8.63 10.75
CA LEU A 197 10.15 9.57 11.81
C LEU A 197 11.37 9.14 12.63
N LEU A 198 11.57 7.84 12.87
CA LEU A 198 12.74 7.32 13.60
C LEU A 198 14.03 7.46 12.79
N VAL A 199 13.98 7.28 11.47
CA VAL A 199 15.16 7.43 10.59
C VAL A 199 15.63 8.89 10.54
N GLN A 200 14.71 9.86 10.57
CA GLN A 200 15.05 11.29 10.57
C GLN A 200 15.74 11.78 11.85
N VAL A 201 15.81 11.00 12.93
CA VAL A 201 16.52 11.40 14.16
C VAL A 201 18.05 11.23 14.02
N PHE A 202 18.54 10.59 12.95
CA PHE A 202 19.96 10.24 12.78
C PHE A 202 20.69 10.93 11.62
N VAL A 203 20.15 12.02 11.06
CA VAL A 203 20.83 12.84 10.03
C VAL A 203 21.01 14.27 10.52
#